data_AF-A0A5R9KS52-F1
#
_entry.id   AF-A0A5R9KS52-F1
#
_cell.length_a   1.000
_cell.length_b   1.000
_cell.length_c   1.000
_cell.angle_alpha   90.00
_cell.angle_beta   90.00
_cell.angle_gamma   90.00
#
_symmetry.space_group_name_H-M   'P 1'
#
loop_
_entity.id
_entity.type
_entity.pdbx_description
1 polymer ?
#
loop_
_entity_poly.entity_id
_entity_poly.type
_entity_poly.pdbx_seq_one_letter_code
_entity_poly.pdbx_strand_id
1 'polypeptide(L)'
;MKNYILIFFITFTFLNCNAQAPENPVPIPEGYESCCGTKPVTFEGNGTRIYIPNVFTPNGDGINDIFMPSINSEVLALVNLTILTPNKDTLLWRGVTFVDAENLRENAWDGMRYDGSVYSGPFFYGMEVQSRDHHIYVIEGEACAIPCKKEMAVFKTKDGCFYPAQVGKDGELDKTRNNLEKECF
;
A
#
# COMPACT_ATOMS: atom_id res chain seq x y z
N MET A 1 -84.67 2.91 -7.27
CA MET A 1 -83.48 3.77 -7.26
C MET A 1 -82.83 3.71 -5.88
N LYS A 2 -81.80 2.89 -5.71
CA LYS A 2 -80.97 2.83 -4.49
C LYS A 2 -79.51 2.92 -4.93
N ASN A 3 -78.86 4.03 -4.54
CA ASN A 3 -77.44 4.28 -4.76
C ASN A 3 -76.63 3.37 -3.84
N TYR A 4 -75.70 2.61 -4.40
CA TYR A 4 -74.64 1.95 -3.64
C TYR A 4 -73.33 2.68 -3.93
N ILE A 5 -72.83 3.41 -2.93
CA ILE A 5 -71.53 4.05 -2.93
C ILE A 5 -70.49 2.95 -2.63
N LEU A 6 -69.63 2.66 -3.59
CA LEU A 6 -68.53 1.70 -3.46
C LEU A 6 -67.31 2.45 -2.88
N ILE A 7 -66.96 2.19 -1.62
CA ILE A 7 -65.77 2.77 -0.97
C ILE A 7 -64.58 1.85 -1.26
N PHE A 8 -63.60 2.38 -1.99
CA PHE A 8 -62.34 1.71 -2.33
C PHE A 8 -61.35 1.87 -1.17
N PHE A 9 -61.11 0.81 -0.39
CA PHE A 9 -60.09 0.78 0.66
C PHE A 9 -58.72 0.46 0.04
N ILE A 10 -57.88 1.48 -0.13
CA ILE A 10 -56.47 1.31 -0.53
C ILE A 10 -55.67 0.99 0.74
N THR A 11 -55.29 -0.27 0.91
CA THR A 11 -54.37 -0.70 1.96
C THR A 11 -52.94 -0.36 1.56
N PHE A 12 -52.38 0.69 2.16
CA PHE A 12 -50.97 1.06 2.03
C PHE A 12 -50.14 0.08 2.88
N THR A 13 -49.49 -0.89 2.22
CA THR A 13 -48.51 -1.76 2.88
C THR A 13 -47.23 -0.97 3.09
N PHE A 14 -46.91 -0.63 4.34
CA PHE A 14 -45.61 -0.08 4.71
C PHE A 14 -44.54 -1.14 4.44
N LEU A 15 -43.68 -0.88 3.45
CA LEU A 15 -42.43 -1.59 3.27
C LEU A 15 -41.55 -1.30 4.50
N ASN A 16 -41.31 -2.32 5.32
CA ASN A 16 -40.28 -2.27 6.34
C ASN A 16 -38.92 -2.15 5.65
N CYS A 17 -38.38 -0.94 5.59
CA CYS A 17 -36.96 -0.72 5.37
C CYS A 17 -36.21 -1.30 6.58
N ASN A 18 -35.68 -2.50 6.44
CA ASN A 18 -34.55 -2.94 7.26
C ASN A 18 -33.34 -2.10 6.83
N ALA A 19 -33.22 -0.90 7.40
CA ALA A 19 -31.97 -0.17 7.38
C ALA A 19 -30.97 -1.02 8.18
N GLN A 20 -30.07 -1.72 7.48
CA GLN A 20 -28.85 -2.22 8.11
C GLN A 20 -28.23 -1.03 8.84
N ALA A 21 -28.08 -1.15 10.17
CA ALA A 21 -27.36 -0.15 10.94
C ALA A 21 -26.00 0.08 10.26
N PRO A 22 -25.57 1.33 10.06
CA PRO A 22 -24.24 1.58 9.53
C PRO A 22 -23.25 0.88 10.45
N GLU A 23 -22.47 -0.06 9.89
CA GLU A 23 -21.32 -0.63 10.56
C GLU A 23 -20.48 0.55 11.07
N ASN A 24 -20.31 0.66 12.39
CA ASN A 24 -19.47 1.71 12.95
C ASN A 24 -18.10 1.61 12.28
N PRO A 25 -17.55 2.71 11.72
CA PRO A 25 -16.27 2.65 11.04
C PRO A 25 -15.20 2.14 12.01
N VAL A 26 -14.49 1.09 11.60
CA VAL A 26 -13.38 0.53 12.38
C VAL A 26 -12.33 1.64 12.56
N PRO A 27 -11.97 2.01 13.80
CA PRO A 27 -10.99 3.07 14.03
C PRO A 27 -9.62 2.65 13.51
N ILE A 28 -8.85 3.62 13.01
CA ILE A 28 -7.44 3.39 12.63
C ILE A 28 -6.64 3.17 13.93
N PRO A 29 -5.83 2.11 14.03
CA PRO A 29 -4.97 1.89 15.18
C PRO A 29 -3.99 3.04 15.43
N GLU A 30 -3.71 3.31 16.70
CA GLU A 30 -2.75 4.35 17.11
C GLU A 30 -1.38 4.13 16.46
N GLY A 31 -0.79 5.19 15.91
CA GLY A 31 0.51 5.15 15.24
C GLY A 31 0.45 4.81 13.75
N TYR A 32 -0.74 4.55 13.18
CA TYR A 32 -0.94 4.27 11.75
C TYR A 32 -1.79 5.33 11.05
N GLU A 33 -2.01 6.49 11.67
CA GLU A 33 -2.87 7.55 11.16
C GLU A 33 -2.39 8.10 9.81
N SER A 34 -1.08 8.11 9.57
CA SER A 34 -0.47 8.53 8.31
C SER A 34 -0.55 7.47 7.20
N CYS A 35 -0.76 6.20 7.55
CA CYS A 35 -0.75 5.10 6.59
C CYS A 35 -1.90 5.25 5.61
N CYS A 36 -1.59 5.11 4.32
CA CYS A 36 -2.49 5.36 3.19
C CYS A 36 -2.94 6.82 3.01
N GLY A 37 -2.48 7.73 3.87
CA GLY A 37 -2.53 9.18 3.63
C GLY A 37 -1.31 9.69 2.88
N THR A 38 -0.15 9.02 3.03
CA THR A 38 1.03 9.25 2.20
C THR A 38 0.78 8.73 0.79
N LYS A 39 1.38 9.37 -0.23
CA LYS A 39 1.24 8.90 -1.63
C LYS A 39 2.36 7.90 -1.94
N PRO A 40 2.09 6.88 -2.79
CA PRO A 40 3.18 6.11 -3.36
C PRO A 40 4.06 7.02 -4.21
N VAL A 41 5.33 6.68 -4.34
CA VAL A 41 6.22 7.39 -5.26
C VAL A 41 6.05 6.79 -6.65
N THR A 42 5.71 7.65 -7.61
CA THR A 42 5.77 7.34 -9.05
C THR A 42 6.73 8.33 -9.69
N PHE A 43 7.76 7.83 -10.36
CA PHE A 43 8.77 8.64 -11.02
C PHE A 43 8.82 8.31 -12.52
N GLU A 44 8.92 9.35 -13.35
CA GLU A 44 9.18 9.25 -14.78
C GLU A 44 10.19 10.32 -15.20
N GLY A 45 11.29 9.90 -15.82
CA GLY A 45 12.34 10.82 -16.30
C GLY A 45 13.32 10.12 -17.23
N ASN A 46 13.61 10.71 -18.40
CA ASN A 46 14.50 10.14 -19.43
C ASN A 46 14.24 8.66 -19.71
N GLY A 47 12.96 8.27 -19.86
CA GLY A 47 12.57 6.88 -20.08
C GLY A 47 12.62 5.98 -18.84
N THR A 48 13.25 6.40 -17.73
CA THR A 48 13.22 5.70 -16.46
C THR A 48 11.85 5.81 -15.81
N ARG A 49 11.28 4.68 -15.39
CA ARG A 49 9.99 4.59 -14.70
C ARG A 49 10.12 3.78 -13.43
N ILE A 50 9.58 4.32 -12.34
CA ILE A 50 9.66 3.70 -11.02
C ILE A 50 8.34 3.87 -10.30
N TYR A 51 7.87 2.79 -9.68
CA TYR A 51 6.77 2.77 -8.74
C TYR A 51 7.27 2.22 -7.40
N ILE A 52 7.03 2.95 -6.32
CA ILE A 52 7.32 2.52 -4.96
C ILE A 52 6.01 2.48 -4.18
N PRO A 53 5.64 1.34 -3.60
CA PRO A 53 4.43 1.23 -2.79
C PRO A 53 4.55 2.15 -1.56
N ASN A 54 3.40 2.57 -1.02
CA ASN A 54 3.35 3.27 0.26
C ASN A 54 2.90 2.36 1.41
N VAL A 55 2.56 1.09 1.11
CA VAL A 55 2.16 0.08 2.10
C VAL A 55 2.67 -1.29 1.67
N PHE A 56 3.10 -2.11 2.63
CA PHE A 56 3.37 -3.54 2.44
C PHE A 56 3.06 -4.33 3.72
N THR A 57 3.01 -5.65 3.62
CA THR A 57 2.49 -6.55 4.66
C THR A 57 3.52 -7.63 4.99
N PRO A 58 4.53 -7.38 5.85
CA PRO A 58 5.60 -8.34 6.13
C PRO A 58 5.13 -9.47 7.07
N ASN A 59 4.40 -10.44 6.54
CA ASN A 59 3.79 -11.55 7.31
C ASN A 59 4.28 -12.94 6.89
N GLY A 60 4.96 -13.04 5.74
CA GLY A 60 5.54 -14.26 5.18
C GLY A 60 4.57 -15.12 4.36
N ASP A 61 3.44 -14.60 3.89
CA ASP A 61 2.44 -15.37 3.12
C ASP A 61 2.70 -15.40 1.59
N GLY A 62 3.70 -14.67 1.13
CA GLY A 62 4.12 -14.51 -0.26
C GLY A 62 3.52 -13.30 -0.97
N ILE A 63 2.62 -12.55 -0.32
CA ILE A 63 1.86 -11.44 -0.89
C ILE A 63 2.27 -10.14 -0.19
N ASN A 64 2.79 -9.18 -0.96
CA ASN A 64 3.24 -7.87 -0.45
C ASN A 64 4.23 -7.93 0.73
N ASP A 65 4.95 -9.04 0.92
CA ASP A 65 5.91 -9.20 2.02
C ASP A 65 7.14 -8.31 1.92
N ILE A 66 7.45 -7.87 0.70
CA ILE A 66 8.71 -7.24 0.38
C ILE A 66 8.47 -5.81 -0.06
N PHE A 67 9.13 -4.88 0.63
CA PHE A 67 9.22 -3.49 0.24
C PHE A 67 10.38 -3.29 -0.75
N MET A 68 10.03 -3.07 -2.02
CA MET A 68 10.97 -2.71 -3.08
C MET A 68 10.33 -1.82 -4.13
N PRO A 69 11.10 -0.97 -4.82
CA PRO A 69 10.62 -0.32 -6.03
C PRO A 69 10.39 -1.36 -7.14
N SER A 70 9.33 -1.12 -7.90
CA SER A 70 9.15 -1.67 -9.24
C SER A 70 9.76 -0.72 -10.26
N ILE A 71 10.59 -1.25 -11.16
CA ILE A 71 11.37 -0.47 -12.12
C ILE A 71 11.14 -0.98 -13.55
N ASN A 72 11.40 -0.14 -14.54
CA ASN A 72 11.48 -0.58 -15.93
C ASN A 72 12.92 -0.94 -16.37
N SER A 73 13.07 -1.33 -17.63
CA SER A 73 14.35 -1.76 -18.22
C SER A 73 15.43 -0.68 -18.25
N GLU A 74 15.06 0.60 -18.15
CA GLU A 74 15.98 1.74 -18.24
C GLU A 74 16.74 1.98 -16.94
N VAL A 75 16.34 1.34 -15.84
CA VAL A 75 17.11 1.35 -14.59
C VAL A 75 18.25 0.35 -14.69
N LEU A 76 19.46 0.82 -14.39
CA LEU A 76 20.66 0.00 -14.29
C LEU A 76 20.77 -0.61 -12.88
N ALA A 77 20.71 0.23 -11.86
CA ALA A 77 20.94 -0.17 -10.47
C ALA A 77 20.28 0.77 -9.46
N LEU A 78 20.10 0.24 -8.26
CA LEU A 78 19.69 0.97 -7.06
C LEU A 78 20.89 1.06 -6.11
N VAL A 79 21.03 2.20 -5.46
CA VAL A 79 22.16 2.50 -4.60
C VAL A 79 21.66 2.99 -3.25
N ASN A 80 22.19 2.41 -2.18
CA ASN A 80 21.97 2.82 -0.79
C ASN A 80 20.49 2.91 -0.34
N LEU A 81 19.64 1.93 -0.70
CA LEU A 81 18.28 1.88 -0.13
C LEU A 81 18.35 1.82 1.40
N THR A 82 17.86 2.89 2.02
CA THR A 82 17.92 3.12 3.46
C THR A 82 16.51 3.31 3.99
N ILE A 83 16.19 2.63 5.08
CA ILE A 83 14.92 2.70 5.78
C ILE A 83 15.17 3.29 7.17
N LEU A 84 14.46 4.37 7.48
CA LEU A 84 14.57 5.12 8.72
C LEU A 84 13.22 5.20 9.44
N THR A 85 13.24 5.52 10.73
CA THR A 85 12.03 5.98 11.44
C THR A 85 11.40 7.20 10.73
N PRO A 86 10.11 7.48 10.94
CA PRO A 86 9.43 8.62 10.31
C PRO A 86 10.16 9.96 10.50
N ASN A 87 10.76 10.16 11.68
CA ASN A 87 11.50 11.38 12.02
C ASN A 87 12.94 11.40 11.45
N LYS A 88 13.34 10.35 10.73
CA LYS A 88 14.69 10.17 10.14
C LYS A 88 15.82 10.13 11.16
N ASP A 89 15.52 9.81 12.43
CA ASP A 89 16.48 9.83 13.54
C ASP A 89 17.15 8.47 13.82
N THR A 90 16.57 7.38 13.30
CA THR A 90 17.02 6.02 13.59
C THR A 90 17.04 5.18 12.31
N LEU A 91 18.16 4.49 12.08
CA LEU A 91 18.29 3.51 11.00
C LEU A 91 17.56 2.22 11.36
N LEU A 92 16.54 1.86 10.58
CA LEU A 92 15.80 0.61 10.74
C LEU A 92 16.44 -0.52 9.93
N TRP A 93 16.84 -0.22 8.69
CA TRP A 93 17.46 -1.16 7.77
C TRP A 93 18.23 -0.42 6.66
N ARG A 94 19.26 -1.06 6.13
CA ARG A 94 20.00 -0.61 4.94
C ARG A 94 20.33 -1.81 4.07
N GLY A 95 20.04 -1.69 2.77
CA GLY A 95 20.37 -2.69 1.77
C GLY A 95 21.84 -2.66 1.37
N VAL A 96 22.22 -3.56 0.47
CA VAL A 96 23.56 -3.54 -0.14
C VAL A 96 23.77 -2.21 -0.88
N THR A 97 25.01 -1.70 -0.84
CA THR A 97 25.36 -0.38 -1.41
C THR A 97 24.96 -0.25 -2.87
N PHE A 98 25.09 -1.30 -3.67
CA PHE A 98 24.78 -1.31 -5.10
C PHE A 98 24.03 -2.60 -5.42
N VAL A 99 22.85 -2.48 -6.00
CA VAL A 99 21.98 -3.60 -6.36
C VAL A 99 21.61 -3.48 -7.83
N ASP A 100 22.05 -4.44 -8.64
CA ASP A 100 21.65 -4.55 -10.04
C ASP A 100 20.14 -4.76 -10.15
N ALA A 101 19.54 -4.19 -11.20
CA ALA A 101 18.12 -4.34 -11.50
C ALA A 101 17.64 -5.82 -11.53
N GLU A 102 18.54 -6.75 -11.87
CA GLU A 102 18.26 -8.18 -11.93
C GLU A 102 18.16 -8.86 -10.55
N ASN A 103 18.78 -8.28 -9.52
CA ASN A 103 18.91 -8.86 -8.18
C ASN A 103 18.12 -8.10 -7.10
N LEU A 104 17.17 -7.25 -7.52
CA LEU A 104 16.42 -6.38 -6.60
C LEU A 104 15.71 -7.13 -5.48
N ARG A 105 15.02 -8.22 -5.83
CA ARG A 105 14.18 -8.96 -4.87
C ARG A 105 15.00 -9.55 -3.73
N GLU A 106 16.21 -10.02 -4.02
CA GLU A 106 17.10 -10.65 -3.03
C GLU A 106 17.71 -9.62 -2.06
N ASN A 107 17.71 -8.35 -2.45
CA ASN A 107 18.28 -7.24 -1.67
C ASN A 107 17.21 -6.26 -1.17
N ALA A 108 15.95 -6.65 -1.24
CA ALA A 108 14.82 -5.86 -0.80
C ALA A 108 14.56 -6.03 0.70
N TRP A 109 13.73 -5.16 1.27
CA TRP A 109 13.42 -5.21 2.70
C TRP A 109 12.13 -6.00 2.95
N ASP A 110 12.20 -7.03 3.78
CA ASP A 110 11.08 -7.88 4.20
C ASP A 110 10.44 -7.42 5.52
N GLY A 111 10.74 -6.19 5.96
CA GLY A 111 10.29 -5.67 7.25
C GLY A 111 11.15 -6.09 8.44
N MET A 112 12.12 -7.00 8.28
CA MET A 112 12.95 -7.47 9.38
C MET A 112 13.96 -6.41 9.83
N ARG A 113 14.11 -6.24 11.15
CA ARG A 113 15.16 -5.43 11.77
C ARG A 113 16.41 -6.27 12.04
N TYR A 114 17.53 -5.60 12.32
CA TYR A 114 18.79 -6.27 12.67
C TYR A 114 18.71 -7.17 13.92
N ASP A 115 17.77 -6.91 14.82
CA ASP A 115 17.54 -7.73 16.02
C ASP A 115 16.63 -8.96 15.78
N GLY A 116 16.16 -9.16 14.55
CA GLY A 116 15.25 -10.24 14.17
C GLY A 116 13.78 -9.98 14.51
N SER A 117 13.41 -8.78 14.93
CA SER A 117 12.02 -8.37 15.06
C SER A 117 11.48 -7.79 13.74
N VAL A 118 10.19 -8.00 13.48
CA VAL A 118 9.50 -7.41 12.32
C VAL A 118 9.08 -5.98 12.66
N TYR A 119 9.47 -5.02 11.81
CA TYR A 119 9.04 -3.64 11.92
C TYR A 119 7.54 -3.51 11.58
N SER A 120 6.83 -2.67 12.32
CA SER A 120 5.43 -2.34 12.03
C SER A 120 5.21 -0.86 12.32
N GLY A 121 4.50 -0.18 11.43
CA GLY A 121 4.24 1.26 11.49
C GLY A 121 4.79 2.04 10.29
N PRO A 122 4.68 3.37 10.34
CA PRO A 122 5.21 4.27 9.30
C PRO A 122 6.73 4.33 9.33
N PHE A 123 7.35 4.51 8.17
CA PHE A 123 8.79 4.69 8.02
C PHE A 123 9.11 5.64 6.87
N PHE A 124 10.31 6.20 6.90
CA PHE A 124 10.88 6.96 5.79
C PHE A 124 11.87 6.11 5.02
N TYR A 125 11.96 6.30 3.71
CA TYR A 125 12.97 5.64 2.88
C TYR A 125 13.64 6.62 1.92
N GLY A 126 14.88 6.29 1.55
CA GLY A 126 15.64 7.01 0.52
C GLY A 126 16.61 6.09 -0.20
N MET A 127 16.84 6.37 -1.48
CA MET A 127 17.82 5.69 -2.31
C MET A 127 18.25 6.56 -3.50
N GLU A 128 19.36 6.17 -4.12
CA GLU A 128 19.76 6.64 -5.42
C GLU A 128 19.38 5.60 -6.49
N VAL A 129 18.98 6.06 -7.66
CA VAL A 129 18.66 5.22 -8.81
C VAL A 129 19.52 5.63 -9.98
N GLN A 130 20.31 4.70 -10.49
CA GLN A 130 21.14 4.89 -11.66
C GLN A 130 20.42 4.34 -12.88
N SER A 131 20.20 5.20 -13.88
CA SER A 131 19.69 4.80 -15.19
C SER A 131 20.82 4.26 -16.09
N ARG A 132 20.45 3.53 -17.14
CA ARG A 132 21.39 3.04 -18.17
C ARG A 132 22.07 4.17 -18.94
N ASP A 133 21.43 5.34 -19.02
CA ASP A 133 22.00 6.56 -19.58
C ASP A 133 22.85 7.37 -18.58
N HIS A 134 23.22 6.75 -17.45
CA HIS A 134 24.10 7.32 -16.41
C HIS A 134 23.53 8.54 -15.66
N HIS A 135 22.23 8.84 -15.81
CA HIS A 135 21.56 9.78 -14.90
C HIS A 135 21.37 9.11 -13.54
N ILE A 136 21.57 9.91 -12.48
CA ILE A 136 21.35 9.52 -11.10
C ILE A 136 20.15 10.31 -10.57
N TYR A 137 19.17 9.60 -10.02
CA TYR A 137 17.99 10.18 -9.38
C TYR A 137 18.00 9.87 -7.89
N VAL A 138 17.79 10.88 -7.05
CA VAL A 138 17.54 10.68 -5.62
C VAL A 138 16.05 10.52 -5.42
N ILE A 139 15.63 9.37 -4.89
CA ILE A 139 14.24 9.04 -4.66
C ILE A 139 14.02 8.84 -3.17
N GLU A 140 13.05 9.56 -2.62
CA GLU A 140 12.67 9.53 -1.21
C GLU A 140 11.16 9.42 -1.05
N GLY A 141 10.71 8.86 0.06
CA GLY A 141 9.29 8.78 0.37
C GLY A 141 9.00 8.23 1.76
N GLU A 142 7.72 8.07 2.02
CA GLU A 142 7.18 7.52 3.27
C GLU A 142 6.25 6.36 2.95
N ALA A 143 6.32 5.31 3.76
CA ALA A 143 5.50 4.12 3.60
C ALA A 143 5.19 3.48 4.96
N CYS A 144 4.33 2.48 4.97
CA CYS A 144 3.96 1.74 6.17
C CYS A 144 4.15 0.24 6.03
N ALA A 145 4.73 -0.37 7.06
CA ALA A 145 4.70 -1.81 7.29
C ALA A 145 3.45 -2.14 8.11
N ILE A 146 2.43 -2.75 7.50
CA ILE A 146 1.17 -3.07 8.18
C ILE A 146 1.20 -4.55 8.60
N PRO A 147 1.13 -4.85 9.91
CA PRO A 147 1.16 -6.24 10.35
C PRO A 147 -0.18 -6.92 10.08
N CYS A 148 -0.14 -8.22 9.80
CA CYS A 148 -1.31 -9.07 9.58
C CYS A 148 -2.04 -9.34 10.91
N LYS A 149 -2.88 -8.39 11.37
CA LYS A 149 -3.62 -8.48 12.64
C LYS A 149 -5.06 -8.01 12.45
N LYS A 150 -5.98 -8.53 13.27
CA LYS A 150 -7.42 -8.25 13.18
C LYS A 150 -7.75 -6.75 13.24
N GLU A 151 -7.04 -6.00 14.07
CA GLU A 151 -7.20 -4.55 14.21
C GLU A 151 -6.76 -3.75 12.97
N MET A 152 -5.99 -4.37 12.06
CA MET A 152 -5.52 -3.74 10.82
C MET A 152 -6.51 -3.91 9.66
N ALA A 153 -7.65 -4.59 9.86
CA ALA A 153 -8.64 -4.86 8.81
C ALA A 153 -9.13 -3.61 8.05
N VAL A 154 -9.09 -2.44 8.70
CA VAL A 154 -9.41 -1.15 8.07
C VAL A 154 -8.56 -0.86 6.81
N PHE A 155 -7.32 -1.36 6.75
CA PHE A 155 -6.40 -1.13 5.63
C PHE A 155 -6.70 -1.96 4.38
N LYS A 156 -7.63 -2.93 4.44
CA LYS A 156 -8.09 -3.66 3.25
C LYS A 156 -8.71 -2.74 2.20
N THR A 157 -9.54 -1.82 2.68
CA THR A 157 -10.42 -0.98 1.87
C THR A 157 -10.14 0.50 2.07
N LYS A 158 -9.11 0.85 2.86
CA LYS A 158 -8.74 2.25 3.06
C LYS A 158 -8.19 2.80 1.76
N ASP A 159 -8.83 3.85 1.27
CA ASP A 159 -8.37 4.58 0.10
C ASP A 159 -6.95 5.11 0.31
N GLY A 160 -6.17 5.10 -0.75
CA GLY A 160 -4.80 5.59 -0.75
C GLY A 160 -3.74 4.56 -0.35
N CYS A 161 -4.11 3.33 0.00
CA CYS A 161 -3.14 2.25 0.17
C CYS A 161 -2.76 1.67 -1.20
N PHE A 162 -1.47 1.64 -1.53
CA PHE A 162 -0.95 1.07 -2.76
C PHE A 162 0.18 0.09 -2.45
N TYR A 163 -0.06 -1.17 -2.80
CA TYR A 163 0.73 -2.33 -2.42
C TYR A 163 1.63 -2.83 -3.56
N PRO A 164 2.74 -3.55 -3.26
CA PRO A 164 3.62 -4.15 -4.27
C PRO A 164 2.89 -4.92 -5.39
N ALA A 165 1.82 -5.66 -5.07
CA ALA A 165 1.03 -6.43 -6.02
C ALA A 165 0.31 -5.58 -7.10
N GLN A 166 0.24 -4.26 -6.91
CA GLN A 166 -0.40 -3.31 -7.83
C GLN A 166 0.58 -2.71 -8.85
N VAL A 167 1.77 -3.29 -8.99
CA VAL A 167 2.66 -2.97 -10.12
C VAL A 167 1.97 -3.27 -11.46
N GLY A 168 2.00 -2.30 -12.36
CA GLY A 168 1.54 -2.40 -13.74
C GLY A 168 2.64 -2.87 -14.69
N LYS A 169 2.54 -2.45 -15.96
CA LYS A 169 3.60 -2.67 -16.94
C LYS A 169 4.74 -1.68 -16.69
N ASP A 170 5.97 -2.09 -17.02
CA ASP A 170 7.14 -1.22 -17.06
C ASP A 170 7.34 -0.34 -15.82
N GLY A 171 7.19 -0.93 -14.63
CA GLY A 171 7.44 -0.23 -13.36
C GLY A 171 6.41 0.84 -12.99
N GLU A 172 5.22 0.85 -13.59
CA GLU A 172 4.15 1.80 -13.25
C GLU A 172 3.23 1.28 -12.14
N LEU A 173 2.43 2.17 -11.55
CA LEU A 173 1.33 1.80 -10.66
C LEU A 173 0.06 1.50 -11.47
N ASP A 174 -0.51 0.31 -11.29
CA ASP A 174 -1.84 -0.05 -11.82
C ASP A 174 -2.89 -0.07 -10.70
N LYS A 175 -3.64 1.04 -10.60
CA LYS A 175 -4.68 1.22 -9.59
C LYS A 175 -5.90 0.32 -9.78
N THR A 176 -6.02 -0.36 -10.93
CA THR A 176 -7.14 -1.27 -11.20
C THR A 176 -6.90 -2.65 -10.58
N ARG A 177 -5.66 -2.98 -10.22
CA ARG A 177 -5.29 -4.22 -9.55
C ARG A 177 -5.62 -4.17 -8.06
N ASN A 178 -6.08 -5.30 -7.55
CA ASN A 178 -6.32 -5.57 -6.14
C ASN A 178 -4.96 -5.76 -5.42
N ASN A 179 -4.93 -5.51 -4.11
CA ASN A 179 -3.73 -5.76 -3.28
C ASN A 179 -3.40 -7.25 -3.07
N LEU A 180 -4.34 -8.15 -3.38
CA LEU A 180 -4.23 -9.62 -3.22
C LEU A 180 -4.21 -10.13 -1.77
N GLU A 181 -4.30 -9.24 -0.78
CA GLU A 181 -4.37 -9.56 0.65
C GLU A 181 -5.71 -10.23 1.00
N LYS A 182 -5.69 -11.52 1.33
CA LYS A 182 -6.92 -12.29 1.61
C LYS A 182 -7.16 -12.52 3.09
N GLU A 183 -6.10 -12.86 3.82
CA GLU A 183 -6.19 -13.37 5.20
C GLU A 183 -5.83 -12.31 6.26
N CYS A 184 -5.11 -11.26 5.88
CA CYS A 184 -4.66 -10.22 6.82
C CYS A 184 -5.69 -9.18 7.19
N PHE A 185 -6.68 -8.99 6.33
CA PHE A 185 -7.70 -7.98 6.49
C PHE A 185 -9.08 -8.52 6.19
#